data_AF-R7RVS9-F1
#
_entry.id   AF-R7RVS9-F1
#
_cell.length_a   1.000
_cell.length_b   1.000
_cell.length_c   1.000
_cell.angle_alpha   90.00
_cell.angle_beta   90.00
_cell.angle_gamma   90.00
#
_symmetry.space_group_name_H-M   'P 1'
#
loop_
_entity.id
_entity.type
_entity.pdbx_description
1 polymer ?
#
loop_
_entity_poly.entity_id
_entity_poly.type
_entity_poly.pdbx_seq_one_letter_code
_entity_poly.pdbx_strand_id
1 'polypeptide(L)'
;MLYSTHFDVHVQQDPSEDNAGRVARIRLWLQTSSRLDPQRYSRVRDLADALLDGFLDSGGLDDINEILASYFRRFGQSEDLRDVEEAIALQNRSIELTPDGHLNPHKPTHLEDLGNTFMNRFELLGNADDIDQCILSHSHAIALTGENGAYKPGQLHNLGNALITHNSSTLERSTF
;
A
#
# COMPACT_ATOMS: atom_id res chain seq x y z
N MET A 1 -31.77 -14.80 1.48
CA MET A 1 -32.00 -13.42 1.02
C MET A 1 -30.95 -12.55 1.68
N LEU A 2 -29.82 -12.32 1.00
CA LEU A 2 -28.81 -11.40 1.49
C LEU A 2 -29.05 -10.06 0.80
N TYR A 3 -29.32 -9.03 1.59
CA TYR A 3 -29.41 -7.65 1.12
C TYR A 3 -28.09 -7.29 0.47
N SER A 4 -28.08 -7.25 -0.87
CA SER A 4 -27.08 -6.50 -1.62
C SER A 4 -27.38 -5.04 -1.31
N THR A 5 -26.69 -4.48 -0.32
CA THR A 5 -26.61 -3.02 -0.15
C THR A 5 -25.83 -2.50 -1.33
N HIS A 6 -26.58 -2.14 -2.37
CA HIS A 6 -26.16 -1.32 -3.49
C HIS A 6 -25.83 0.08 -2.92
N PHE A 7 -24.67 0.21 -2.28
CA PHE A 7 -24.04 1.51 -2.06
C PHE A 7 -23.47 1.90 -3.41
N ASP A 8 -24.30 2.62 -4.16
CA ASP A 8 -23.89 3.29 -5.37
C ASP A 8 -22.83 4.31 -4.96
N VAL A 9 -21.56 4.01 -5.25
CA VAL A 9 -20.46 4.97 -5.13
C VAL A 9 -20.54 5.88 -6.35
N HIS A 10 -21.70 6.51 -6.56
CA HIS A 10 -21.61 7.89 -6.98
C HIS A 10 -21.02 8.61 -5.77
N VAL A 11 -19.75 8.96 -5.89
CA VAL A 11 -19.14 10.08 -5.17
C VAL A 11 -19.94 11.34 -5.57
N GLN A 12 -21.21 11.41 -5.19
CA GLN A 12 -21.90 12.67 -5.06
C GLN A 12 -21.22 13.30 -3.87
N GLN A 13 -20.24 14.14 -4.19
CA GLN A 13 -19.65 15.09 -3.27
C GLN A 13 -20.81 15.79 -2.60
N ASP A 14 -21.12 15.42 -1.35
CA ASP A 14 -21.90 16.30 -0.51
C ASP A 14 -20.95 17.46 -0.18
N PRO A 15 -21.16 18.66 -0.74
CA PRO A 15 -20.27 19.79 -0.51
C PRO A 15 -20.28 20.24 0.96
N SER A 16 -21.25 19.75 1.76
CA SER A 16 -21.41 20.04 3.18
C SER A 16 -20.75 19.03 4.12
N GLU A 17 -20.29 17.88 3.61
CA GLU A 17 -19.63 16.86 4.43
C GLU A 17 -18.15 17.22 4.66
N ASP A 18 -17.75 17.26 5.93
CA ASP A 18 -16.37 17.50 6.33
C ASP A 18 -15.43 16.32 5.98
N ASN A 19 -14.13 16.56 6.02
CA ASN A 19 -13.13 15.55 5.68
C ASN A 19 -13.23 14.31 6.60
N ALA A 20 -13.61 14.49 7.87
CA ALA A 20 -13.77 13.41 8.83
C ALA A 20 -14.92 12.46 8.45
N GLY A 21 -16.07 12.99 8.03
CA GLY A 21 -17.20 12.20 7.53
C GLY A 21 -16.82 11.39 6.29
N ARG A 22 -16.11 12.02 5.35
CA ARG A 22 -15.59 11.36 4.15
C ARG A 22 -14.68 10.19 4.53
N VAL A 23 -13.65 10.45 5.35
CA VAL A 23 -12.69 9.44 5.87
C VAL A 23 -13.40 8.29 6.58
N ALA A 24 -14.38 8.57 7.43
CA ALA A 24 -15.11 7.54 8.18
C ALA A 24 -15.90 6.59 7.28
N ARG A 25 -16.60 7.12 6.26
CA ARG A 25 -17.32 6.28 5.29
C ARG A 25 -16.37 5.41 4.49
N ILE A 26 -15.23 5.98 4.09
CA ILE A 26 -14.20 5.25 3.34
C ILE A 26 -13.67 4.09 4.18
N ARG A 27 -13.31 4.36 5.43
CA ARG A 27 -12.81 3.35 6.37
C ARG A 27 -13.84 2.22 6.55
N LEU A 28 -15.11 2.57 6.74
CA LEU A 28 -16.19 1.60 6.85
C LEU A 28 -16.36 0.78 5.56
N TRP A 29 -16.32 1.42 4.40
CA TRP A 29 -16.43 0.74 3.12
C TRP A 29 -15.27 -0.22 2.89
N LEU A 30 -14.02 0.19 3.16
CA LEU A 30 -12.85 -0.68 3.05
C LEU A 30 -12.92 -1.91 3.97
N GLN A 31 -13.47 -1.76 5.17
CA GLN A 31 -13.68 -2.85 6.10
C GLN A 31 -14.78 -3.82 5.62
N THR A 32 -15.85 -3.30 5.05
CA THR A 32 -17.04 -4.08 4.67
C THR A 32 -17.01 -4.60 3.24
N SER A 33 -16.12 -4.07 2.40
CA SER A 33 -15.97 -4.50 1.02
C SER A 33 -15.46 -5.94 0.94
N SER A 34 -16.24 -6.75 0.24
CA SER A 34 -15.91 -8.14 -0.04
C SER A 34 -14.72 -8.24 -0.99
N ARG A 35 -13.86 -9.25 -0.79
CA ARG A 35 -12.87 -9.70 -1.79
C ARG A 35 -13.50 -10.15 -3.12
N LEU A 36 -14.82 -10.16 -3.21
CA LEU A 36 -15.56 -10.52 -4.43
C LEU A 36 -16.15 -9.30 -5.16
N ASP A 37 -16.00 -8.07 -4.65
CA ASP A 37 -16.43 -6.88 -5.40
C ASP A 37 -15.47 -6.65 -6.58
N PRO A 38 -15.94 -6.75 -7.84
CA PRO A 38 -15.10 -6.55 -9.03
C PRO A 38 -14.71 -5.08 -9.25
N GLN A 39 -15.40 -4.13 -8.62
CA GLN A 39 -15.08 -2.70 -8.73
C GLN A 39 -14.23 -2.18 -7.58
N ARG A 40 -13.81 -3.05 -6.64
CA ARG A 40 -13.11 -2.60 -5.43
C ARG A 40 -11.86 -1.77 -5.72
N TYR A 41 -11.07 -2.14 -6.73
CA TYR A 41 -9.81 -1.45 -7.01
C TYR A 41 -10.01 -0.11 -7.71
N SER A 42 -10.91 -0.04 -8.71
CA SER A 42 -11.25 1.22 -9.36
C SER A 42 -11.84 2.20 -8.35
N ARG A 43 -12.69 1.73 -7.44
CA ARG A 43 -13.25 2.56 -6.37
C ARG A 43 -12.19 3.05 -5.39
N VAL A 44 -11.24 2.22 -4.97
CA VAL A 44 -10.12 2.68 -4.12
C VAL A 44 -9.26 3.70 -4.84
N ARG A 45 -9.02 3.51 -6.14
CA ARG A 45 -8.27 4.44 -6.99
C ARG A 45 -8.98 5.78 -7.14
N ASP A 46 -10.23 5.76 -7.61
CA ASP A 46 -11.08 6.94 -7.78
C ASP A 46 -11.22 7.72 -6.46
N LEU A 47 -11.24 6.99 -5.35
CA LEU A 47 -11.32 7.56 -4.01
C LEU A 47 -10.02 8.21 -3.56
N ALA A 48 -8.88 7.55 -3.77
CA ALA A 48 -7.57 8.12 -3.51
C ALA A 48 -7.42 9.42 -4.32
N ASP A 49 -7.72 9.38 -5.61
CA ASP A 49 -7.66 10.55 -6.51
C ASP A 49 -8.62 11.67 -6.05
N ALA A 50 -9.88 11.35 -5.71
CA ALA A 50 -10.85 12.35 -5.25
C ALA A 50 -10.46 13.03 -3.93
N LEU A 51 -9.77 12.32 -3.04
CA LEU A 51 -9.28 12.89 -1.78
C LEU A 51 -8.04 13.77 -1.99
N LEU A 52 -7.21 13.43 -2.96
CA LEU A 52 -6.03 14.21 -3.33
C LEU A 52 -6.41 15.49 -4.09
N ASP A 53 -7.43 15.42 -4.94
CA ASP A 53 -7.96 16.58 -5.68
C ASP A 53 -8.65 17.61 -4.77
N GLY A 54 -9.02 17.21 -3.54
CA GLY A 54 -9.71 18.06 -2.56
C GLY A 54 -8.82 18.84 -1.59
N PHE A 55 -7.48 18.79 -1.73
CA PHE A 55 -6.48 19.43 -0.85
C PHE A 55 -6.83 19.36 0.65
N LEU A 56 -6.67 18.14 1.19
CA LEU A 56 -6.73 17.87 2.61
C LEU A 56 -5.72 18.75 3.37
N ASP A 57 -6.10 19.20 4.57
CA ASP A 57 -5.14 19.70 5.54
C ASP A 57 -4.22 18.56 6.03
N SER A 58 -3.21 18.88 6.84
CA SER A 58 -2.26 17.87 7.31
C SER A 58 -2.94 16.69 8.04
N GLY A 59 -4.06 16.95 8.72
CA GLY A 59 -4.82 15.90 9.42
C GLY A 59 -5.52 14.94 8.47
N GLY A 60 -6.18 15.45 7.42
CA GLY A 60 -6.80 14.59 6.41
C GLY A 60 -5.77 13.76 5.64
N LEU A 61 -4.57 14.31 5.39
CA LEU A 61 -3.48 13.58 4.74
C LEU A 61 -2.94 12.43 5.62
N ASP A 62 -2.91 12.60 6.93
CA ASP A 62 -2.52 11.53 7.85
C ASP A 62 -3.58 10.40 7.86
N ASP A 63 -4.86 10.77 7.94
CA ASP A 63 -5.99 9.83 7.94
C ASP A 63 -6.05 8.97 6.66
N ILE A 64 -5.85 9.59 5.49
CA ILE A 64 -5.86 8.84 4.22
C ILE A 64 -4.65 7.92 4.12
N ASN A 65 -3.47 8.35 4.57
CA ASN A 65 -2.26 7.52 4.55
C ASN A 65 -2.42 6.29 5.43
N GLU A 66 -3.01 6.43 6.63
CA GLU A 66 -3.30 5.30 7.51
C GLU A 66 -4.30 4.31 6.87
N ILE A 67 -5.36 4.84 6.27
CA ILE A 67 -6.37 4.03 5.59
C ILE A 67 -5.75 3.25 4.42
N LEU A 68 -4.97 3.92 3.58
CA LEU A 68 -4.30 3.31 2.44
C LEU A 68 -3.31 2.24 2.92
N ALA A 69 -2.48 2.51 3.93
CA ALA A 69 -1.56 1.52 4.50
C ALA A 69 -2.29 0.29 5.09
N SER A 70 -3.45 0.47 5.72
CA SER A 70 -4.28 -0.65 6.18
C SER A 70 -4.83 -1.48 5.02
N TYR A 71 -5.29 -0.82 3.95
CA TYR A 71 -5.75 -1.49 2.74
C TYR A 71 -4.63 -2.29 2.09
N PHE A 72 -3.48 -1.65 1.89
CA PHE A 72 -2.30 -2.26 1.27
C PHE A 72 -1.84 -3.50 2.00
N ARG A 73 -1.68 -3.46 3.33
CA ARG A 73 -1.29 -4.64 4.10
C ARG A 73 -2.26 -5.81 3.96
N ARG A 74 -3.57 -5.52 3.86
CA ARG A 74 -4.60 -6.57 3.71
C ARG A 74 -4.55 -7.26 2.34
N PHE A 75 -4.32 -6.50 1.27
CA PHE A 75 -4.37 -7.01 -0.10
C PHE A 75 -3.00 -7.43 -0.63
N GLY A 76 -1.93 -6.77 -0.18
CA GLY A 76 -0.56 -7.13 -0.51
C GLY A 76 -0.09 -8.44 0.13
N GLN A 77 -0.75 -8.92 1.19
CA GLN A 77 -0.57 -10.25 1.79
C GLN A 77 -1.55 -11.31 1.25
N SER A 78 -2.27 -11.02 0.16
CA SER A 78 -3.22 -11.97 -0.45
C SER A 78 -2.48 -13.06 -1.23
N GLU A 79 -3.05 -14.26 -1.28
CA GLU A 79 -2.63 -15.33 -2.20
C GLU A 79 -3.22 -15.12 -3.62
N ASP A 80 -4.16 -14.18 -3.78
CA ASP A 80 -4.68 -13.78 -5.09
C ASP A 80 -3.72 -12.78 -5.74
N LEU A 81 -3.09 -13.19 -6.84
CA LEU A 81 -2.14 -12.35 -7.58
C LEU A 81 -2.75 -11.00 -8.00
N ARG A 82 -4.06 -10.94 -8.30
CA ARG A 82 -4.72 -9.68 -8.69
C ARG A 82 -4.78 -8.70 -7.53
N ASP A 83 -5.01 -9.19 -6.32
CA ASP A 83 -4.97 -8.36 -5.11
C ASP A 83 -3.58 -7.78 -4.90
N VAL A 84 -2.54 -8.59 -5.12
CA VAL A 84 -1.14 -8.19 -4.96
C VAL A 84 -0.73 -7.16 -6.01
N GLU A 85 -1.08 -7.37 -7.29
CA GLU A 85 -0.78 -6.44 -8.38
C GLU A 85 -1.47 -5.08 -8.19
N GLU A 86 -2.73 -5.08 -7.77
CA GLU A 86 -3.46 -3.83 -7.51
C GLU A 86 -2.94 -3.11 -6.26
N ALA A 87 -2.54 -3.85 -5.22
CA ALA A 87 -1.87 -3.26 -4.06
C ALA A 87 -0.57 -2.54 -4.47
N ILE A 88 0.27 -3.17 -5.32
CA ILE A 88 1.49 -2.56 -5.85
C ILE A 88 1.17 -1.29 -6.65
N ALA A 89 0.16 -1.32 -7.52
CA ALA A 89 -0.23 -0.16 -8.32
C ALA A 89 -0.66 1.03 -7.44
N LEU A 90 -1.47 0.78 -6.42
CA LEU A 90 -1.94 1.82 -5.51
C LEU A 90 -0.84 2.34 -4.57
N GLN A 91 0.04 1.47 -4.08
CA GLN A 91 1.21 1.84 -3.27
C GLN A 91 2.16 2.75 -4.06
N ASN A 92 2.50 2.39 -5.29
CA ASN A 92 3.33 3.23 -6.16
C ASN A 92 2.70 4.60 -6.39
N ARG A 93 1.39 4.63 -6.64
CA ARG A 93 0.65 5.89 -6.79
C ARG A 93 0.73 6.75 -5.53
N SER A 94 0.48 6.16 -4.36
CA SER A 94 0.60 6.84 -3.05
C SER A 94 2.00 7.45 -2.84
N ILE A 95 3.05 6.70 -3.22
CA ILE A 95 4.44 7.15 -3.12
C ILE A 95 4.74 8.30 -4.08
N GLU A 96 4.27 8.26 -5.33
CA GLU A 96 4.41 9.34 -6.33
C GLU A 96 3.75 10.64 -5.86
N LEU A 97 2.60 10.51 -5.20
CA LEU A 97 1.81 11.62 -4.70
C LEU A 97 2.35 12.18 -3.38
N THR A 98 3.26 11.47 -2.73
CA THR A 98 3.89 11.88 -1.48
C THR A 98 5.25 12.54 -1.75
N PRO A 99 5.41 13.87 -1.58
CA PRO A 99 6.67 14.54 -1.79
C PRO A 99 7.79 14.01 -0.89
N ASP A 100 9.04 14.08 -1.36
CA ASP A 100 10.22 13.80 -0.54
C ASP A 100 10.45 14.89 0.53
N GLY A 101 10.74 14.49 1.77
CA GLY A 101 11.19 15.40 2.82
C GLY A 101 10.72 15.05 4.23
N HIS A 102 11.28 15.75 5.23
CA HIS A 102 10.97 15.58 6.66
C HIS A 102 9.52 15.91 7.06
N LEU A 103 8.68 16.33 6.11
CA LEU A 103 7.29 16.71 6.34
C LEU A 103 6.31 15.55 6.19
N ASN A 104 6.75 14.35 5.77
CA ASN A 104 5.85 13.21 5.67
C ASN A 104 6.39 11.95 6.37
N PRO A 105 5.87 11.61 7.57
CA PRO A 105 6.29 10.43 8.32
C PRO A 105 5.81 9.10 7.71
N HIS A 106 4.89 9.12 6.72
CA HIS A 106 4.25 7.91 6.19
C HIS A 106 4.95 7.34 4.95
N LYS A 107 5.75 8.14 4.23
CA LYS A 107 6.48 7.66 3.03
C LYS A 107 7.36 6.43 3.30
N PRO A 108 8.15 6.38 4.42
CA PRO A 108 8.89 5.17 4.78
C PRO A 108 8.00 3.95 5.01
N THR A 109 6.80 4.13 5.57
CA THR A 109 5.83 3.05 5.79
C THR A 109 5.27 2.53 4.46
N HIS A 110 4.89 3.41 3.54
CA HIS A 110 4.39 2.99 2.22
C HIS A 110 5.44 2.22 1.42
N LEU A 111 6.71 2.65 1.49
CA LEU A 111 7.83 1.93 0.86
C LEU A 111 8.10 0.57 1.52
N GLU A 112 7.89 0.46 2.83
CA GLU A 112 8.02 -0.80 3.55
C GLU A 112 6.91 -1.78 3.18
N ASP A 113 5.66 -1.33 3.14
CA ASP A 113 4.51 -2.10 2.68
C ASP A 113 4.66 -2.54 1.22
N LEU A 114 5.20 -1.67 0.35
CA LEU A 114 5.50 -2.00 -1.04
C LEU A 114 6.56 -3.11 -1.14
N GLY A 115 7.64 -3.01 -0.36
CA GLY A 115 8.67 -4.05 -0.32
C GLY A 115 8.12 -5.41 0.13
N ASN A 116 7.24 -5.43 1.13
CA ASN A 116 6.57 -6.65 1.58
C ASN A 116 5.65 -7.23 0.50
N THR A 117 4.96 -6.36 -0.25
CA THR A 117 4.04 -6.79 -1.32
C THR A 117 4.82 -7.41 -2.49
N PHE A 118 5.97 -6.84 -2.85
CA PHE A 118 6.88 -7.44 -3.82
C PHE A 118 7.46 -8.78 -3.34
N MET A 119 7.81 -8.90 -2.06
CA MET A 119 8.23 -10.20 -1.50
C MET A 119 7.12 -11.24 -1.63
N ASN A 120 5.88 -10.91 -1.28
CA ASN A 120 4.76 -11.85 -1.44
C ASN A 120 4.57 -12.25 -2.91
N ARG A 121 4.67 -11.29 -3.85
CA ARG A 121 4.60 -11.62 -5.28
C ARG A 121 5.76 -12.53 -5.74
N PHE A 122 6.97 -12.31 -5.22
CA PHE A 122 8.10 -13.19 -5.44
C PHE A 122 7.82 -14.61 -4.92
N GLU A 123 7.24 -14.76 -3.73
CA GLU A 123 6.90 -16.07 -3.18
C GLU A 123 5.83 -16.79 -4.02
N LEU A 124 4.91 -16.05 -4.63
CA LEU A 124 3.87 -16.60 -5.52
C LEU A 124 4.40 -16.96 -6.92
N LEU A 125 5.31 -16.17 -7.49
CA LEU A 125 5.69 -16.28 -8.91
C LEU A 125 7.16 -16.67 -9.16
N GLY A 126 8.04 -16.49 -8.18
CA GLY A 126 9.48 -16.73 -8.29
C GLY A 126 10.23 -15.74 -9.20
N ASN A 127 9.63 -14.59 -9.55
CA ASN A 127 10.24 -13.63 -10.47
C ASN A 127 11.36 -12.83 -9.79
N ALA A 128 12.59 -12.87 -10.33
CA ALA A 128 13.71 -12.15 -9.73
C ALA A 128 13.51 -10.63 -9.65
N ASP A 129 12.79 -10.05 -10.61
CA ASP A 129 12.51 -8.61 -10.59
C ASP A 129 11.74 -8.22 -9.31
N ASP A 130 10.89 -9.10 -8.79
CA ASP A 130 10.11 -8.83 -7.57
C ASP A 130 11.00 -8.74 -6.34
N ILE A 131 11.98 -9.64 -6.19
CA ILE A 131 12.90 -9.58 -5.05
C ILE A 131 13.84 -8.37 -5.17
N ASP A 132 14.21 -7.95 -6.38
CA ASP A 132 14.97 -6.73 -6.61
C ASP A 132 14.17 -5.48 -6.21
N GLN A 133 12.90 -5.40 -6.61
CA GLN A 133 12.01 -4.30 -6.21
C GLN A 133 11.72 -4.28 -4.71
N CYS A 134 11.64 -5.46 -4.07
CA CYS A 134 11.55 -5.59 -2.61
C CYS A 134 12.75 -4.93 -1.92
N ILE A 135 13.97 -5.29 -2.34
CA ILE A 135 15.22 -4.75 -1.79
C ILE A 135 15.31 -3.25 -2.00
N LEU A 136 14.98 -2.76 -3.20
CA LEU A 136 14.98 -1.33 -3.52
C LEU A 136 14.01 -0.55 -2.62
N SER A 137 12.79 -1.07 -2.45
CA SER A 137 11.75 -0.41 -1.64
C SER A 137 12.15 -0.33 -0.16
N HIS A 138 12.64 -1.43 0.42
CA HIS A 138 13.13 -1.44 1.81
C HIS A 138 14.34 -0.54 2.01
N SER A 139 15.29 -0.53 1.06
CA SER A 139 16.47 0.33 1.13
C SER A 139 16.08 1.81 1.09
N HIS A 140 15.12 2.17 0.25
CA HIS A 140 14.59 3.53 0.18
C HIS A 140 13.86 3.91 1.47
N ALA A 141 13.04 3.02 2.04
CA ALA A 141 12.40 3.25 3.33
C ALA A 141 13.42 3.56 4.44
N ILE A 142 14.51 2.78 4.51
CA ILE A 142 15.59 2.98 5.50
C ILE A 142 16.33 4.31 5.28
N ALA A 143 16.54 4.71 4.02
CA ALA A 143 17.19 5.97 3.70
C ALA A 143 16.37 7.19 4.17
N LEU A 144 15.04 7.08 4.14
CA LEU A 144 14.13 8.11 4.63
C LEU A 144 13.91 8.04 6.15
N THR A 145 14.06 6.86 6.77
CA THR A 145 14.03 6.71 8.23
C THR A 145 15.33 7.24 8.86
N GLY A 146 15.24 8.43 9.49
CA GLY A 146 16.35 9.04 10.22
C GLY A 146 17.02 8.10 11.24
N GLU A 147 18.24 8.41 11.66
CA GLU A 147 19.10 7.49 12.44
C GLU A 147 18.46 6.88 13.69
N ASN A 148 17.56 7.61 14.36
CA ASN A 148 16.85 7.18 15.58
C ASN A 148 15.39 6.79 15.34
N GLY A 149 14.98 6.48 14.11
CA GLY A 149 13.61 6.10 13.80
C GLY A 149 13.24 4.76 14.44
N ALA A 150 12.16 4.73 15.24
CA ALA A 150 11.71 3.55 15.97
C ALA A 150 11.40 2.32 15.07
N TYR A 151 11.13 2.55 13.79
CA TYR A 151 10.81 1.52 12.80
C TYR A 151 12.03 0.91 12.10
N LYS A 152 13.21 1.53 12.26
CA LYS A 152 14.44 1.15 11.55
C LYS A 152 14.89 -0.30 11.80
N PRO A 153 14.82 -0.87 13.02
CA PRO A 153 15.19 -2.26 13.25
C PRO A 153 14.33 -3.25 12.46
N GLY A 154 13.02 -3.01 12.36
CA GLY A 154 12.11 -3.85 11.57
C GLY A 154 12.41 -3.78 10.07
N GLN A 155 12.65 -2.56 9.57
CA GLN A 155 13.03 -2.35 8.17
C GLN A 155 14.34 -3.06 7.80
N LEU A 156 15.35 -3.00 8.68
CA LEU A 156 16.62 -3.70 8.48
C LEU A 156 16.47 -5.23 8.52
N HIS A 157 15.58 -5.74 9.37
CA HIS A 157 15.26 -7.16 9.40
C HIS A 157 14.63 -7.62 8.08
N ASN A 158 13.64 -6.88 7.57
CA ASN A 158 12.97 -7.20 6.31
C ASN A 158 13.93 -7.13 5.12
N LEU A 159 14.79 -6.11 5.07
CA LEU A 159 15.86 -6.03 4.07
C LEU A 159 16.83 -7.21 4.16
N GLY A 160 17.22 -7.62 5.38
CA GLY A 160 18.08 -8.78 5.60
C GLY A 160 17.47 -10.07 5.05
N ASN A 161 16.17 -10.31 5.32
CA ASN A 161 15.45 -11.45 4.79
C ASN A 161 15.40 -11.42 3.25
N ALA A 162 15.11 -10.26 2.66
CA ALA A 162 15.08 -10.09 1.21
C ALA A 162 16.43 -10.41 0.56
N LEU A 163 17.54 -9.96 1.15
CA LEU A 163 18.89 -10.27 0.67
C LEU A 163 19.23 -11.76 0.78
N ILE A 164 18.82 -12.44 1.86
CA ILE A 164 19.00 -13.88 2.01
C ILE A 164 18.23 -14.64 0.92
N THR A 165 16.97 -14.28 0.70
CA THR A 165 16.12 -14.89 -0.33
C THR A 165 16.65 -14.66 -1.75
N HIS A 166 17.10 -13.43 -2.05
CA HIS A 166 17.74 -13.10 -3.32
C HIS A 166 19.01 -13.94 -3.57
N ASN A 167 19.88 -14.06 -2.57
CA ASN A 167 21.10 -14.85 -2.70
C ASN A 167 20.81 -16.35 -2.85
N SER A 168 19.77 -16.85 -2.20
CA SER A 168 19.38 -18.26 -2.29
C SER A 168 18.83 -18.59 -3.68
N SER A 169 17.96 -17.72 -4.23
CA SER A 169 17.38 -17.92 -5.57
C SER A 169 18.39 -17.75 -6.72
N THR A 170 19.41 -16.91 -6.54
CA THR A 170 20.50 -16.78 -7.52
C THR A 170 21.42 -18.00 -7.52
N LEU A 171 21.71 -18.59 -6.35
CA LEU A 171 22.50 -19.81 -6.25
C LEU A 171 21.81 -20.99 -6.94
N GLU A 172 20.50 -21.18 -6.76
CA GLU A 172 19.72 -22.25 -7.41
C GLU A 172 19.71 -22.13 -8.95
N ARG A 173 19.74 -20.90 -9.49
CA ARG A 173 19.81 -20.67 -10.94
C ARG A 173 21.21 -20.90 -11.53
N SER A 174 22.26 -20.77 -10.73
CA SER A 174 23.65 -20.93 -11.17
C SER A 174 24.15 -22.37 -11.22
N THR A 175 23.36 -23.33 -10.73
CA THR A 175 23.74 -24.75 -10.62
C THR A 175 23.29 -25.65 -11.80
N PHE A 176 22.89 -25.07 -12.93
CA PHE A 176 22.55 -25.77 -14.17
C PHE A 176 23.33 -25.22 -15.37
#